data_AF-A0A7C4Z6Z7-F1
#
_entry.id   AF-A0A7C4Z6Z7-F1
#
_cell.length_a   1.000
_cell.length_b   1.000
_cell.length_c   1.000
_cell.angle_alpha   90.00
_cell.angle_beta   90.00
_cell.angle_gamma   90.00
#
_symmetry.space_group_name_H-M   'P 1'
#
loop_
_entity.id
_entity.type
_entity.pdbx_description
1 polymer ?
#
loop_
_entity_poly.entity_id
_entity_poly.type
_entity_poly.pdbx_seq_one_letter_code
_entity_poly.pdbx_strand_id
1 'polypeptide(L)'
;MIEYLKLAVGNLRYRKTRSILTMVGIFIGIAAVISLISLGQGLKTAVTAQFSGLGSDRIVIQAKGGTFGPPGQSSAAKLTKDDLQTIQRSQYVAIAGGRLLKPVTIVFNKKERTEFIASIPDENPDERRAILDLSRPVIV
;
A
#
# COMPACT_ATOMS: atom_id res chain seq x y z
N MET A 1 -8.42 53.26 -18.45
CA MET A 1 -7.95 51.94 -17.94
C MET A 1 -7.74 50.92 -19.08
N ILE A 2 -8.72 50.71 -19.96
CA ILE A 2 -8.61 49.79 -21.12
C ILE A 2 -7.52 50.20 -22.12
N GLU A 3 -7.28 51.50 -22.31
CA GLU A 3 -6.22 52.01 -23.20
C GLU A 3 -4.81 51.58 -22.76
N TYR A 4 -4.53 51.58 -21.45
CA TYR A 4 -3.25 51.10 -20.92
C TYR A 4 -3.05 49.60 -21.18
N LEU A 5 -4.13 48.80 -21.10
CA LEU A 5 -4.09 47.38 -21.43
C LEU A 5 -3.78 47.16 -22.92
N LYS A 6 -4.42 47.94 -23.81
CA LYS A 6 -4.16 47.91 -25.25
C LYS A 6 -2.71 48.27 -25.59
N LEU A 7 -2.17 49.30 -24.95
CA LEU A 7 -0.77 49.72 -25.12
C LEU A 7 0.21 48.64 -24.64
N ALA A 8 -0.03 48.04 -23.48
CA ALA A 8 0.81 46.97 -22.95
C ALA A 8 0.83 45.73 -23.86
N VAL A 9 -0.34 45.27 -24.32
CA VAL A 9 -0.46 44.15 -25.25
C VAL A 9 0.16 44.48 -26.62
N GLY A 10 0.00 45.72 -27.09
CA GLY A 10 0.65 46.21 -28.31
C GLY A 10 2.18 46.13 -28.24
N ASN A 11 2.76 46.54 -27.11
CA ASN A 11 4.21 46.50 -26.88
C ASN A 11 4.76 45.07 -26.79
N LEU A 12 4.05 44.15 -26.13
CA LEU A 12 4.38 42.71 -26.12
C LEU A 12 4.39 42.12 -27.53
N ARG A 13 3.44 42.55 -28.39
CA ARG A 13 3.28 42.09 -29.76
C ARG A 13 4.26 42.72 -30.76
N TYR A 14 4.88 43.85 -30.42
CA TYR A 14 5.95 44.48 -31.21
C TYR A 14 7.27 43.68 -31.10
N ARG A 15 7.59 43.15 -29.90
CA ARG A 15 8.77 42.31 -29.65
C ARG A 15 8.39 40.84 -29.45
N LYS A 16 7.83 40.21 -30.50
CA LYS A 16 7.25 38.85 -30.44
C LYS A 16 8.24 37.79 -29.95
N THR A 17 9.45 37.74 -30.50
CA THR A 17 10.44 36.70 -30.19
C THR A 17 10.88 36.74 -28.73
N ARG A 18 11.25 37.92 -28.22
CA ARG A 18 11.66 38.09 -26.82
C ARG A 18 10.52 37.76 -25.86
N SER A 19 9.32 38.28 -26.14
CA SER A 19 8.14 38.06 -25.29
C SER A 19 7.76 36.57 -25.22
N ILE A 20 7.70 35.88 -26.37
CA ILE A 20 7.38 34.44 -26.43
C ILE A 20 8.41 33.62 -25.65
N LEU A 21 9.71 33.88 -25.84
CA LEU A 21 10.77 33.11 -25.19
C LEU A 21 10.70 33.24 -23.66
N THR A 22 10.44 34.45 -23.14
CA THR A 22 10.27 34.66 -21.70
C THR A 22 9.00 34.00 -21.15
N MET A 23 7.91 34.00 -21.91
CA MET A 23 6.64 33.39 -21.51
C MET A 23 6.77 31.87 -21.45
N VAL A 24 7.42 31.26 -22.45
CA VAL A 24 7.69 29.82 -22.50
C VAL A 24 8.59 29.40 -21.33
N GLY A 25 9.63 30.17 -21.01
CA GLY A 25 10.50 29.87 -19.87
C GLY A 25 9.74 29.81 -18.54
N ILE A 26 8.88 30.80 -18.28
CA ILE A 26 8.05 30.83 -17.07
C ILE A 26 7.04 29.68 -17.08
N PHE A 27 6.41 29.42 -18.22
CA PHE A 27 5.40 28.36 -18.35
C PHE A 27 5.98 26.97 -18.10
N ILE A 28 7.13 26.65 -18.71
CA ILE A 28 7.83 25.37 -18.50
C ILE A 28 8.30 25.26 -17.05
N GLY A 29 8.83 26.33 -16.47
CA GLY A 29 9.27 26.35 -15.07
C GLY A 29 8.13 26.03 -14.10
N ILE A 30 7.00 26.72 -14.23
CA ILE A 30 5.83 26.49 -13.38
C ILE A 30 5.25 25.08 -13.62
N ALA A 31 5.16 24.64 -14.88
CA ALA A 31 4.66 23.31 -15.22
C ALA A 31 5.52 22.20 -14.59
N ALA A 32 6.85 22.32 -14.63
CA ALA A 32 7.76 21.36 -14.01
C ALA A 32 7.58 21.28 -12.49
N VAL A 33 7.48 22.43 -11.82
CA VAL A 33 7.28 22.49 -10.35
C VAL A 33 5.95 21.88 -9.95
N ILE A 34 4.85 22.24 -10.61
CA ILE A 34 3.51 21.70 -10.32
C ILE A 34 3.47 20.19 -10.57
N SER A 35 4.09 19.73 -11.66
CA SER A 35 4.16 18.30 -12.00
C SER A 35 4.89 17.51 -10.91
N LEU A 36 6.04 18.01 -10.46
CA LEU A 36 6.81 17.37 -9.40
C LEU A 36 6.05 17.31 -8.07
N ILE A 37 5.40 18.41 -7.67
CA ILE A 37 4.59 18.46 -6.44
C ILE A 37 3.42 17.48 -6.51
N SER A 38 2.70 17.47 -7.63
CA SER A 38 1.55 16.57 -7.84
C SER A 38 1.98 15.11 -7.81
N LEU A 39 3.09 14.78 -8.47
CA LEU A 39 3.68 13.44 -8.44
C LEU A 39 4.09 13.04 -7.02
N GLY A 40 4.77 13.93 -6.29
CA GLY A 40 5.22 13.67 -4.92
C GLY A 40 4.05 13.41 -3.97
N GLN A 41 2.98 14.20 -4.07
CA GLN A 41 1.77 14.02 -3.28
C GLN A 41 1.02 12.73 -3.67
N GLY A 42 0.92 12.44 -4.97
CA GLY A 42 0.32 11.20 -5.47
C GLY A 42 1.08 9.96 -4.99
N LEU A 43 2.41 9.98 -5.06
CA LEU A 43 3.26 8.90 -4.57
C LEU A 43 3.11 8.72 -3.06
N LYS A 44 3.14 9.82 -2.28
CA LYS A 44 2.90 9.76 -0.83
C LYS A 44 1.57 9.09 -0.52
N THR A 45 0.52 9.45 -1.26
CA THR A 45 -0.82 8.87 -1.07
C THR A 45 -0.85 7.39 -1.43
N ALA A 46 -0.28 7.01 -2.58
CA ALA A 46 -0.22 5.63 -3.03
C ALA A 46 0.59 4.73 -2.07
N VAL A 47 1.75 5.20 -1.63
CA VAL A 47 2.59 4.52 -0.63
C VAL A 47 1.82 4.39 0.68
N THR A 48 1.25 5.50 1.18
CA THR A 48 0.47 5.47 2.43
C THR A 48 -0.68 4.48 2.33
N ALA A 49 -1.43 4.47 1.23
CA ALA A 49 -2.53 3.53 1.01
C ALA A 49 -2.06 2.07 1.01
N GLN A 50 -0.93 1.77 0.37
CA GLN A 50 -0.35 0.43 0.37
C GLN A 50 0.05 -0.03 1.78
N PHE A 51 0.63 0.87 2.58
CA PHE A 51 1.02 0.56 3.96
C PHE A 51 -0.15 0.59 4.95
N SER A 52 -1.19 1.39 4.71
CA SER A 52 -2.42 1.40 5.50
C SER A 52 -3.09 0.03 5.53
N GLY A 53 -2.96 -0.77 4.47
CA GLY A 53 -3.44 -2.15 4.44
C GLY A 53 -2.67 -3.15 5.27
N LEU A 54 -1.43 -2.84 5.65
CA LEU A 54 -0.70 -3.63 6.64
C LEU A 54 -1.13 -3.24 8.06
N GLY A 55 -1.63 -2.01 8.26
CA GLY A 55 -1.84 -1.43 9.59
C GLY A 55 -0.50 -1.07 10.24
N SER A 56 -0.44 0.07 10.92
CA SER A 56 0.77 0.44 11.70
C SER A 56 0.85 -0.26 13.06
N ASP A 57 -0.14 -1.10 13.35
CA ASP A 57 -0.45 -1.72 14.63
C ASP A 57 -0.41 -3.26 14.59
N ARG A 58 -0.03 -3.87 13.46
CA ARG A 58 -0.06 -5.33 13.27
C ARG A 58 1.30 -5.89 12.89
N ILE A 59 1.63 -7.05 13.47
CA ILE A 59 2.85 -7.80 13.19
C ILE A 59 2.47 -9.23 12.82
N VAL A 60 2.95 -9.70 11.66
CA VAL A 60 2.74 -11.08 11.19
C VAL A 60 4.00 -11.89 11.46
N ILE A 61 3.89 -12.87 12.35
CA ILE A 61 4.98 -13.79 12.70
C ILE A 61 4.82 -15.07 11.88
N GLN A 62 5.89 -15.50 11.23
CA GLN A 62 5.92 -16.74 10.45
C GLN A 62 7.08 -17.61 10.90
N ALA A 63 6.85 -18.92 10.92
CA ALA A 63 7.89 -19.91 11.20
C ALA A 63 9.05 -19.85 10.17
N LYS A 64 10.26 -20.14 10.64
CA LYS A 64 11.48 -20.14 9.81
C LYS A 64 11.40 -21.24 8.74
N GLY A 65 11.33 -20.85 7.46
CA GLY A 65 11.12 -21.75 6.31
C GLY A 65 9.65 -21.82 5.87
N GLY A 66 8.92 -20.72 6.03
CA GLY A 66 7.50 -20.63 5.69
C GLY A 66 7.21 -20.81 4.20
N THR A 67 5.93 -20.84 3.86
CA THR A 67 5.34 -21.13 2.55
C THR A 67 5.89 -20.28 1.39
N PHE A 68 6.54 -19.15 1.67
CA PHE A 68 7.12 -18.24 0.69
C PHE A 68 8.62 -18.50 0.39
N GLY A 69 9.20 -19.57 0.93
CA GLY A 69 10.58 -20.01 0.62
C GLY A 69 10.68 -20.93 -0.60
N PRO A 70 11.89 -21.13 -1.16
CA PRO A 70 12.12 -22.10 -2.22
C PRO A 70 11.58 -23.50 -1.85
N PRO A 71 10.94 -24.22 -2.80
CA PRO A 71 10.41 -25.56 -2.53
C PRO A 71 11.50 -26.48 -1.99
N GLY A 72 11.24 -27.12 -0.85
CA GLY A 72 12.21 -27.98 -0.14
C GLY A 72 12.74 -27.40 1.17
N GLN A 73 12.62 -26.08 1.41
CA GLN A 73 12.84 -25.48 2.73
C GLN A 73 11.59 -25.65 3.59
N SER A 74 11.29 -26.89 4.01
CA SER A 74 10.27 -27.11 5.02
C SER A 74 10.82 -26.70 6.39
N SER A 75 10.11 -25.78 7.06
CA SER A 75 10.45 -25.30 8.39
C SER A 75 10.65 -26.46 9.37
N ALA A 76 11.83 -26.57 9.99
CA ALA A 76 12.05 -27.50 11.11
C ALA A 76 11.39 -27.01 12.42
N ALA A 77 11.19 -25.70 12.56
CA ALA A 77 10.54 -25.08 13.71
C ALA A 77 9.11 -24.67 13.36
N LYS A 78 8.12 -25.34 13.93
CA LYS A 78 6.70 -24.97 13.80
C LYS A 78 6.34 -24.01 14.94
N LEU A 79 5.50 -23.02 14.64
CA LEU A 79 4.85 -22.23 15.69
C LEU A 79 3.89 -23.12 16.48
N THR A 80 4.00 -23.09 17.80
CA THR A 80 3.18 -23.87 18.73
C THR A 80 2.18 -22.99 19.48
N LYS A 81 1.21 -23.62 20.15
CA LYS A 81 0.23 -22.91 20.98
C LYS A 81 0.89 -22.18 22.15
N ASP A 82 2.01 -22.69 22.66
CA ASP A 82 2.76 -22.08 23.76
C ASP A 82 3.43 -20.76 23.34
N ASP A 83 3.89 -20.67 22.08
CA ASP A 83 4.41 -19.43 21.51
C ASP A 83 3.31 -18.35 21.44
N LEU A 84 2.09 -18.74 21.04
CA LEU A 84 0.93 -17.84 21.01
C LEU A 84 0.62 -17.29 22.41
N GLN A 85 0.56 -18.16 23.42
CA GLN A 85 0.28 -17.74 24.81
C GLN A 85 1.37 -16.80 25.35
N THR A 86 2.63 -17.06 25.00
CA THR A 86 3.75 -16.20 25.41
C THR A 86 3.61 -14.79 24.82
N ILE A 87 3.21 -14.70 23.55
CA ILE A 87 2.98 -13.41 22.88
C ILE A 87 1.75 -12.69 23.46
N GLN A 88 0.67 -13.41 23.73
CA GLN A 88 -0.55 -12.86 24.35
C GLN A 88 -0.31 -12.29 25.76
N ARG A 89 0.67 -12.82 26.51
CA ARG A 89 1.04 -12.32 27.85
C ARG A 89 1.88 -11.05 27.83
N SER A 90 2.37 -10.62 26.68
CA SER A 90 3.17 -9.40 26.57
C SER A 90 2.30 -8.15 26.77
N GLN A 91 2.78 -7.20 27.59
CA GLN A 91 2.09 -5.93 27.86
C GLN A 91 1.87 -5.05 26.62
N TYR A 92 2.61 -5.29 25.52
CA TYR A 92 2.54 -4.50 24.29
C TYR A 92 1.61 -5.09 23.23
N VAL A 93 1.05 -6.28 23.48
CA VAL A 93 0.20 -6.99 22.52
C VAL A 93 -1.23 -6.99 23.03
N ALA A 94 -2.10 -6.24 22.38
CA ALA A 94 -3.52 -6.19 22.74
C ALA A 94 -4.25 -7.49 22.36
N ILE A 95 -3.96 -8.05 21.17
CA ILE A 95 -4.57 -9.26 20.63
C ILE A 95 -3.53 -10.02 19.83
N ALA A 96 -3.44 -11.33 20.02
CA ALA A 96 -2.69 -12.22 19.15
C ALA A 96 -3.54 -13.45 18.82
N GLY A 97 -3.58 -13.82 17.54
CA GLY A 97 -4.30 -14.98 17.03
C GLY A 97 -3.42 -15.82 16.12
N GLY A 98 -3.50 -17.14 16.25
CA GLY A 98 -2.76 -18.08 15.40
C GLY A 98 -3.55 -18.37 14.13
N ARG A 99 -2.88 -18.40 12.97
CA ARG A 99 -3.47 -18.88 11.71
C ARG A 99 -2.58 -19.91 11.04
N LEU A 100 -3.19 -20.90 10.43
CA LEU A 100 -2.53 -21.86 9.55
C LEU A 100 -2.79 -21.45 8.11
N LEU A 101 -1.74 -21.42 7.30
CA LEU A 101 -1.84 -21.17 5.86
C LEU A 101 -1.47 -22.46 5.13
N LYS A 102 -2.39 -23.00 4.33
CA LYS A 102 -2.14 -24.21 3.54
C LYS A 102 -2.47 -23.96 2.06
N PRO A 103 -1.55 -24.24 1.12
CA PRO A 103 -1.91 -24.27 -0.29
C PRO A 103 -2.86 -25.43 -0.53
N VAL A 104 -4.01 -25.16 -1.14
CA VAL A 104 -5.00 -26.16 -1.51
C VAL A 104 -5.35 -25.96 -2.97
N THR A 105 -5.35 -27.05 -3.74
CA THR A 105 -5.84 -27.03 -5.12
C THR A 105 -7.37 -27.03 -5.09
N ILE A 106 -7.96 -25.91 -5.48
CA ILE A 106 -9.40 -25.76 -5.63
C ILE A 106 -9.77 -26.13 -7.07
N VAL A 107 -10.67 -27.08 -7.23
CA VAL A 107 -11.19 -27.48 -8.54
C VAL A 107 -12.62 -26.98 -8.66
N PHE A 108 -12.86 -26.05 -9.58
CA PHE A 108 -14.20 -25.55 -9.88
C PHE A 108 -14.40 -25.45 -11.40
N ASN A 109 -15.51 -25.99 -11.90
CA ASN A 109 -15.87 -25.96 -13.33
C ASN A 109 -14.72 -26.42 -14.27
N LYS A 110 -14.08 -27.56 -13.96
CA LYS A 110 -12.91 -28.13 -14.66
C LYS A 110 -11.67 -27.22 -14.74
N LYS A 111 -11.61 -26.17 -13.93
CA LYS A 111 -10.43 -25.32 -13.76
C LYS A 111 -9.80 -25.62 -12.41
N GLU A 112 -8.54 -26.01 -12.42
CA GLU A 112 -7.74 -26.19 -11.23
C GLU A 112 -6.99 -24.89 -10.92
N ARG A 113 -7.11 -24.42 -9.68
CA ARG A 113 -6.37 -23.26 -9.21
C ARG A 113 -5.85 -23.55 -7.81
N THR A 114 -4.54 -23.46 -7.63
CA THR A 114 -3.92 -23.54 -6.30
C THR A 114 -4.08 -22.20 -5.61
N GLU A 115 -4.82 -22.18 -4.51
CA GLU A 115 -5.04 -21.00 -3.68
C GLU A 115 -4.61 -21.30 -2.24
N PHE A 116 -4.17 -20.27 -1.52
CA PHE A 116 -3.83 -20.39 -0.11
C PHE A 116 -5.10 -20.23 0.73
N ILE A 117 -5.44 -21.27 1.49
CA ILE A 117 -6.54 -21.20 2.45
C ILE A 117 -5.96 -20.93 3.84
N ALA A 118 -6.50 -19.90 4.51
CA ALA A 118 -6.15 -19.55 5.88
C ALA A 118 -7.19 -20.12 6.86
N SER A 119 -6.75 -20.74 7.95
CA SER A 119 -7.65 -21.12 9.04
C SER A 119 -8.05 -19.89 9.86
N ILE A 120 -9.32 -19.80 10.24
CA ILE A 120 -9.82 -18.79 11.17
C ILE A 120 -10.14 -19.51 12.49
N PRO A 121 -9.53 -19.12 13.63
CA PRO A 121 -9.87 -19.65 14.95
C PRO A 121 -11.33 -19.36 15.29
N ASP A 122 -12.06 -20.36 15.78
CA ASP A 122 -13.48 -20.23 16.15
C ASP A 122 -13.68 -20.06 17.67
N GLU A 123 -12.64 -20.31 18.47
CA GLU A 123 -12.71 -20.30 19.94
C GLU A 123 -12.82 -18.89 20.54
N ASN A 124 -12.28 -17.86 19.87
CA ASN A 124 -12.26 -16.48 20.38
C ASN A 124 -12.72 -15.45 19.33
N PRO A 125 -13.85 -14.73 19.55
CA PRO A 125 -14.38 -13.75 18.60
C PRO A 125 -13.44 -12.56 18.36
N ASP A 126 -12.57 -12.22 19.30
CA ASP A 126 -11.61 -11.11 19.15
C ASP A 126 -10.41 -11.50 18.28
N GLU A 127 -9.90 -12.73 18.41
CA GLU A 127 -8.89 -13.28 17.51
C GLU A 127 -9.42 -13.44 16.08
N ARG A 128 -10.67 -13.87 15.94
CA ARG A 128 -11.37 -13.95 14.66
C ARG A 128 -11.47 -12.60 13.98
N ARG A 129 -11.81 -11.54 14.73
CA ARG A 129 -11.86 -10.16 14.20
C ARG A 129 -10.49 -9.69 13.73
N ALA A 130 -9.45 -9.93 14.53
CA ALA A 130 -8.08 -9.58 14.16
C ALA A 130 -7.61 -10.27 12.87
N ILE A 131 -7.98 -11.53 12.65
CA ILE A 131 -7.63 -12.27 11.42
C ILE A 131 -8.50 -11.85 10.22
N LEU A 132 -9.78 -11.58 10.43
CA LEU A 132 -10.67 -11.10 9.36
C LEU A 132 -10.29 -9.71 8.86
N ASP A 133 -9.84 -8.82 9.74
CA ASP A 133 -9.35 -7.49 9.37
C ASP A 133 -8.09 -7.57 8.49
N LEU A 134 -7.27 -8.64 8.60
CA LEU A 134 -6.14 -8.88 7.68
C LEU A 134 -6.59 -9.29 6.27
N SER A 135 -7.81 -9.80 6.12
CA SER A 135 -8.37 -10.26 4.83
C SER A 135 -9.28 -9.24 4.18
N ARG A 136 -9.58 -8.12 4.87
CA ARG A 136 -10.39 -7.06 4.28
C ARG A 136 -9.55 -6.32 3.23
N PRO A 137 -10.04 -6.19 1.99
CA PRO A 137 -9.38 -5.33 1.03
C PRO A 137 -9.45 -3.90 1.56
N VAL A 138 -8.31 -3.21 1.58
CA VAL A 138 -8.29 -1.77 1.80
C VAL A 138 -8.90 -1.12 0.59
N ILE A 139 -10.18 -0.78 0.71
CA ILE A 139 -10.86 0.09 -0.24
C ILE A 139 -10.29 1.49 0.03
N VAL A 140 -9.43 1.93 -0.88
CA VAL A 140 -8.90 3.31 -0.97
C VAL A 140 -9.94 4.17 -1.69
#